data_AF-A0A961KWY7-F1
#
_entry.id   AF-A0A961KWY7-F1
#
_cell.length_a   1.000
_cell.length_b   1.000
_cell.length_c   1.000
_cell.angle_alpha   90.00
_cell.angle_beta   90.00
_cell.angle_gamma   90.00
#
_symmetry.space_group_name_H-M   'P 1'
#
loop_
_entity.id
_entity.type
_entity.pdbx_description
1 polymer ?
#
loop_
_entity_poly.entity_id
_entity_poly.type
_entity_poly.pdbx_seq_one_letter_code
_entity_poly.pdbx_strand_id
1 'polypeptide(L)'
;ESEARLARKSADQAATTAARDLTRAETALEALEGKAAALQAACRRRREETAAARTAFETAERSAAALADASEAKAAVEAERVRLEAARISAMTRRGEAEEIARSGAARARRLDEIAAEIGNWTARQATAAQRLQDLARREAEAQQELAALRSRPSELAQRRTELAKSLEAAETRRRAASDALATAETELRARDAAARAAERAASEAREARARSEALAEAAEARAASAADRLRAELEREPGDVPADFGIAAEAVPGATDLEAEVDRLRRQRDGLGAVNLRAEEDAREIAAEREGLARELADLEEAIAKLRQGIASLNREGRGRLLAAFDEVNRNFAVLFKHLFGGGEASLVMVESDDPLEAGLEIMCQPPGKKLSTLSLLSGGEQTLTALSLIFGVFLANPSPICVLDEVDAPLDDANVTRFCDLLDEMTERTSTRFLIITHHAITMSRMGRLFGVTMAEKGVSQLVSVDLAAAERIVESA
;
A
#
# COMPACT_ATOMS: atom_id res chain seq x y z
N GLU A 1 170.99 -22.59 83.66
CA GLU A 1 169.95 -23.52 83.13
C GLU A 1 168.57 -22.86 82.91
N SER A 2 168.13 -21.91 83.75
CA SER A 2 166.82 -21.23 83.61
C SER A 2 166.71 -20.30 82.37
N GLU A 3 167.78 -19.55 82.03
CA GLU A 3 167.77 -18.62 80.88
C GLU A 3 167.61 -19.31 79.52
N ALA A 4 168.17 -20.52 79.36
CA ALA A 4 168.04 -21.29 78.11
C ALA A 4 166.61 -21.79 77.86
N ARG A 5 165.81 -22.01 78.92
CA ARG A 5 164.38 -22.37 78.78
C ARG A 5 163.51 -21.15 78.47
N LEU A 6 163.86 -19.96 78.98
CA LEU A 6 163.12 -18.73 78.67
C LEU A 6 163.36 -18.25 77.24
N ALA A 7 164.60 -18.36 76.73
CA ALA A 7 164.93 -18.03 75.35
C ALA A 7 164.26 -18.97 74.34
N ARG A 8 164.17 -20.27 74.62
CA ARG A 8 163.45 -21.22 73.76
C ARG A 8 161.94 -20.99 73.80
N LYS A 9 161.38 -20.62 74.96
CA LYS A 9 159.95 -20.30 75.08
C LYS A 9 159.59 -18.98 74.38
N SER A 10 160.48 -17.98 74.38
CA SER A 10 160.27 -16.74 73.60
C SER A 10 160.43 -16.96 72.09
N ALA A 11 161.35 -17.85 71.67
CA ALA A 11 161.49 -18.22 70.26
C ALA A 11 160.29 -19.03 69.73
N ASP A 12 159.78 -20.00 70.49
CA ASP A 12 158.57 -20.76 70.11
C ASP A 12 157.32 -19.87 70.13
N GLN A 13 157.22 -18.91 71.07
CA GLN A 13 156.15 -17.90 71.06
C GLN A 13 156.26 -16.95 69.88
N ALA A 14 157.46 -16.51 69.50
CA ALA A 14 157.67 -15.68 68.31
C ALA A 14 157.32 -16.44 67.02
N ALA A 15 157.70 -17.72 66.91
CA ALA A 15 157.37 -18.55 65.75
C ALA A 15 155.86 -18.83 65.63
N THR A 16 155.16 -19.12 66.74
CA THR A 16 153.70 -19.29 66.72
C THR A 16 152.94 -17.99 66.48
N THR A 17 153.50 -16.84 66.88
CA THR A 17 152.91 -15.52 66.59
C THR A 17 153.10 -15.17 65.11
N ALA A 18 154.29 -15.38 64.55
CA ALA A 18 154.56 -15.17 63.12
C ALA A 18 153.73 -16.11 62.21
N ALA A 19 153.56 -17.38 62.59
CA ALA A 19 152.70 -18.30 61.84
C ALA A 19 151.21 -17.90 61.88
N ARG A 20 150.71 -17.39 63.02
CA ARG A 20 149.35 -16.85 63.13
C ARG A 20 149.17 -15.57 62.32
N ASP A 21 150.17 -14.70 62.30
CA ASP A 21 150.11 -13.45 61.53
C ASP A 21 150.19 -13.71 60.01
N LEU A 22 150.97 -14.70 59.58
CA LEU A 22 150.98 -15.17 58.19
C LEU A 22 149.61 -15.75 57.79
N THR A 23 149.05 -16.64 58.61
CA THR A 23 147.73 -17.24 58.33
C THR A 23 146.63 -16.16 58.31
N ARG A 24 146.72 -15.12 59.17
CA ARG A 24 145.80 -13.98 59.17
C ARG A 24 145.96 -13.10 57.92
N ALA A 25 147.18 -12.91 57.43
CA ALA A 25 147.45 -12.15 56.21
C ALA A 25 146.97 -12.91 54.97
N GLU A 26 147.20 -14.22 54.90
CA GLU A 26 146.74 -15.09 53.80
C GLU A 26 145.21 -15.16 53.74
N THR A 27 144.54 -15.35 54.88
CA THR A 27 143.06 -15.32 54.92
C THR A 27 142.47 -13.94 54.62
N ALA A 28 143.16 -12.85 54.98
CA ALA A 28 142.76 -11.50 54.58
C ALA A 28 142.97 -11.24 53.08
N LEU A 29 144.04 -11.77 52.48
CA LEU A 29 144.31 -11.69 51.05
C LEU A 29 143.25 -12.44 50.25
N GLU A 30 142.94 -13.69 50.60
CA GLU A 30 141.87 -14.48 49.96
C GLU A 30 140.50 -13.79 50.09
N ALA A 31 140.19 -13.18 51.23
CA ALA A 31 138.95 -12.45 51.43
C ALA A 31 138.87 -11.16 50.56
N LEU A 32 140.00 -10.48 50.35
CA LEU A 32 140.09 -9.30 49.49
C LEU A 32 140.05 -9.67 48.00
N GLU A 33 140.72 -10.74 47.60
CA GLU A 33 140.64 -11.28 46.23
C GLU A 33 139.23 -11.77 45.89
N GLY A 34 138.56 -12.45 46.83
CA GLY A 34 137.16 -12.82 46.71
C GLY A 34 136.23 -11.61 46.57
N LYS A 35 136.46 -10.53 47.34
CA LYS A 35 135.71 -9.27 47.21
C LYS A 35 135.99 -8.57 45.87
N ALA A 36 137.23 -8.56 45.40
CA ALA A 36 137.61 -7.95 44.13
C ALA A 36 136.94 -8.69 42.95
N ALA A 37 136.97 -10.03 42.97
CA ALA A 37 136.28 -10.86 41.97
C ALA A 37 134.76 -10.65 41.98
N ALA A 38 134.14 -10.58 43.17
CA ALA A 38 132.71 -10.31 43.31
C ALA A 38 132.32 -8.92 42.78
N LEU A 39 133.10 -7.89 43.07
CA LEU A 39 132.88 -6.52 42.55
C LEU A 39 133.09 -6.44 41.04
N GLN A 40 134.09 -7.12 40.48
CA GLN A 40 134.28 -7.19 39.03
C GLN A 40 133.10 -7.90 38.33
N ALA A 41 132.62 -9.01 38.90
CA ALA A 41 131.43 -9.69 38.39
C ALA A 41 130.15 -8.84 38.51
N ALA A 42 130.02 -8.03 39.58
CA ALA A 42 128.91 -7.09 39.74
C ALA A 42 128.99 -5.93 38.72
N CYS A 43 130.17 -5.35 38.49
CA CYS A 43 130.38 -4.34 37.46
C CYS A 43 130.10 -4.87 36.05
N ARG A 44 130.49 -6.11 35.75
CA ARG A 44 130.19 -6.75 34.46
C ARG A 44 128.68 -6.91 34.25
N ARG A 45 127.98 -7.47 35.24
CA ARG A 45 126.51 -7.61 35.22
C ARG A 45 125.80 -6.27 35.06
N ARG A 46 126.19 -5.24 35.81
CA ARG A 46 125.59 -3.89 35.69
C ARG A 46 125.82 -3.25 34.33
N ARG A 47 126.99 -3.48 33.70
CA ARG A 47 127.27 -3.02 32.32
C ARG A 47 126.42 -3.75 31.29
N GLU A 48 126.25 -5.06 31.44
CA GLU A 48 125.38 -5.86 30.57
C GLU A 48 123.90 -5.45 30.72
N GLU A 49 123.42 -5.23 31.95
CA GLU A 49 122.06 -4.72 32.22
C GLU A 49 121.83 -3.32 31.65
N THR A 50 122.80 -2.41 31.77
CA THR A 50 122.67 -1.06 31.18
C THR A 50 122.73 -1.07 29.66
N ALA A 51 123.52 -1.97 29.06
CA ALA A 51 123.54 -2.15 27.61
C ALA A 51 122.20 -2.73 27.10
N ALA A 52 121.63 -3.71 27.80
CA ALA A 52 120.32 -4.28 27.50
C ALA A 52 119.19 -3.25 27.68
N ALA A 53 119.22 -2.44 28.73
CA ALA A 53 118.24 -1.38 28.95
C ALA A 53 118.32 -0.27 27.88
N ARG A 54 119.53 0.11 27.45
CA ARG A 54 119.72 1.07 26.35
C ARG A 54 119.17 0.55 25.04
N THR A 55 119.48 -0.70 24.69
CA THR A 55 118.93 -1.30 23.47
C THR A 55 117.42 -1.41 23.53
N ALA A 56 116.83 -1.82 24.66
CA ALA A 56 115.38 -1.85 24.82
C ALA A 56 114.74 -0.46 24.67
N PHE A 57 115.35 0.58 25.25
CA PHE A 57 114.89 1.96 25.13
C PHE A 57 114.96 2.46 23.69
N GLU A 58 116.08 2.27 22.99
CA GLU A 58 116.23 2.63 21.58
C GLU A 58 115.23 1.90 20.69
N THR A 59 114.92 0.64 20.99
CA THR A 59 113.93 -0.16 20.25
C THR A 59 112.51 0.37 20.50
N ALA A 60 112.21 0.76 21.74
CA ALA A 60 110.93 1.36 22.10
C ALA A 60 110.76 2.76 21.48
N GLU A 61 111.80 3.60 21.48
CA GLU A 61 111.77 4.91 20.81
C GLU A 61 111.58 4.76 19.30
N ARG A 62 112.30 3.84 18.64
CA ARG A 62 112.09 3.57 17.21
C ARG A 62 110.68 3.06 16.92
N SER A 63 110.14 2.20 17.79
CA SER A 63 108.77 1.68 17.63
C SER A 63 107.73 2.79 17.84
N ALA A 64 107.93 3.68 18.81
CA ALA A 64 107.07 4.83 19.06
C ALA A 64 107.15 5.86 17.91
N ALA A 65 108.33 6.10 17.36
CA ALA A 65 108.53 6.98 16.21
C ALA A 65 108.02 6.38 14.89
N ALA A 66 107.97 5.04 14.78
CA ALA A 66 107.42 4.33 13.62
C ALA A 66 105.89 4.20 13.66
N LEU A 67 105.24 4.47 14.79
CA LEU A 67 103.78 4.55 14.86
C LEU A 67 103.32 5.83 14.13
N ALA A 68 102.42 5.67 13.17
CA ALA A 68 101.75 6.78 12.52
C ALA A 68 100.94 7.61 13.54
N ASP A 69 100.74 8.90 13.26
CA ASP A 69 100.02 9.77 14.17
C ASP A 69 98.57 9.29 14.36
N ALA A 70 98.25 8.87 15.58
CA ALA A 70 96.91 8.43 15.96
C ALA A 70 95.86 9.54 15.80
N SER A 71 96.29 10.81 15.76
CA SER A 71 95.43 11.95 15.48
C SER A 71 94.93 11.94 14.03
N GLU A 72 95.80 11.62 13.05
CA GLU A 72 95.45 11.55 11.63
C GLU A 72 94.50 10.38 11.35
N ALA A 73 94.74 9.22 11.95
CA ALA A 73 93.85 8.07 11.81
C ALA A 73 92.45 8.35 12.39
N LYS A 74 92.36 9.03 13.53
CA LYS A 74 91.07 9.45 14.12
C LYS A 74 90.37 10.50 13.25
N ALA A 75 91.11 11.47 12.71
CA ALA A 75 90.56 12.48 11.81
C ALA A 75 90.02 11.84 10.51
N ALA A 76 90.71 10.84 9.96
CA ALA A 76 90.26 10.11 8.78
C ALA A 76 88.95 9.32 9.03
N VAL A 77 88.85 8.63 10.18
CA VAL A 77 87.63 7.91 10.58
C VAL A 77 86.45 8.86 10.77
N GLU A 78 86.69 10.02 11.39
CA GLU A 78 85.63 11.00 11.60
C GLU A 78 85.19 11.67 10.28
N ALA A 79 86.12 11.92 9.36
CA ALA A 79 85.81 12.40 8.03
C ALA A 79 84.98 11.39 7.21
N GLU A 80 85.23 10.08 7.36
CA GLU A 80 84.40 9.04 6.74
C GLU A 80 83.03 8.91 7.40
N ARG A 81 82.94 9.05 8.72
CA ARG A 81 81.64 9.10 9.44
C ARG A 81 80.76 10.24 8.95
N VAL A 82 81.32 11.45 8.84
CA VAL A 82 80.60 12.62 8.33
C VAL A 82 80.14 12.38 6.89
N ARG A 83 80.97 11.77 6.03
CA ARG A 83 80.59 11.41 4.65
C ARG A 83 79.48 10.37 4.61
N LEU A 84 79.52 9.36 5.46
CA LEU A 84 78.48 8.34 5.57
C LEU A 84 77.15 8.94 6.03
N GLU A 85 77.17 9.81 7.05
CA GLU A 85 75.98 10.46 7.58
C GLU A 85 75.35 11.39 6.51
N ALA A 86 76.16 12.16 5.79
CA ALA A 86 75.70 12.99 4.67
C ALA A 86 75.09 12.15 3.54
N ALA A 87 75.71 11.02 3.19
CA ALA A 87 75.17 10.09 2.19
C ALA A 87 73.85 9.45 2.65
N ARG A 88 73.72 9.10 3.94
CA ARG A 88 72.48 8.58 4.54
C ARG A 88 71.35 9.60 4.48
N ILE A 89 71.63 10.84 4.89
CA ILE A 89 70.65 11.93 4.83
C ILE A 89 70.20 12.12 3.37
N SER A 90 71.13 12.21 2.42
CA SER A 90 70.79 12.37 1.00
C SER A 90 69.96 11.20 0.45
N ALA A 91 70.28 9.96 0.80
CA ALA A 91 69.51 8.79 0.41
C ALA A 91 68.10 8.80 1.01
N MET A 92 67.96 9.19 2.28
CA MET A 92 66.66 9.32 2.95
C MET A 92 65.80 10.41 2.31
N THR A 93 66.38 11.58 1.98
CA THR A 93 65.66 12.67 1.29
C THR A 93 65.19 12.24 -0.09
N ARG A 94 66.07 11.65 -0.92
CA ARG A 94 65.70 11.18 -2.27
C ARG A 94 64.66 10.06 -2.23
N ARG A 95 64.72 9.19 -1.22
CA ARG A 95 63.70 8.16 -1.01
C ARG A 95 62.36 8.78 -0.63
N GLY A 96 62.35 9.76 0.27
CA GLY A 96 61.14 10.50 0.62
C GLY A 96 60.51 11.21 -0.59
N GLU A 97 61.32 11.86 -1.42
CA GLU A 97 60.87 12.49 -2.67
C GLU A 97 60.26 11.47 -3.64
N ALA A 98 60.90 10.29 -3.81
CA ALA A 98 60.39 9.22 -4.66
C ALA A 98 59.08 8.63 -4.14
N GLU A 99 58.97 8.41 -2.83
CA GLU A 99 57.73 7.94 -2.18
C GLU A 99 56.60 8.98 -2.30
N GLU A 100 56.91 10.28 -2.23
CA GLU A 100 55.94 11.34 -2.44
C GLU A 100 55.43 11.39 -3.88
N ILE A 101 56.34 11.30 -4.86
CA ILE A 101 55.98 11.25 -6.29
C ILE A 101 55.11 10.01 -6.56
N ALA A 102 55.46 8.85 -6.00
CA ALA A 102 54.70 7.62 -6.15
C ALA A 102 53.29 7.75 -5.55
N ARG A 103 53.17 8.32 -4.33
CA ARG A 103 51.86 8.57 -3.70
C ARG A 103 51.02 9.56 -4.50
N SER A 104 51.61 10.65 -4.98
CA SER A 104 50.92 11.63 -5.83
C SER A 104 50.46 11.02 -7.15
N GLY A 105 51.29 10.19 -7.78
CA GLY A 105 50.94 9.43 -8.99
C GLY A 105 49.76 8.48 -8.76
N ALA A 106 49.79 7.70 -7.67
CA ALA A 106 48.70 6.80 -7.31
C ALA A 106 47.40 7.52 -6.96
N ALA A 107 47.47 8.71 -6.34
CA ALA A 107 46.31 9.55 -6.09
C ALA A 107 45.70 10.09 -7.39
N ARG A 108 46.54 10.55 -8.33
CA ARG A 108 46.09 11.01 -9.66
C ARG A 108 45.47 9.89 -10.48
N ALA A 109 46.04 8.69 -10.46
CA ALA A 109 45.48 7.53 -11.15
C ALA A 109 44.08 7.19 -10.63
N ARG A 110 43.91 7.09 -9.30
CA ARG A 110 42.59 6.88 -8.67
C ARG A 110 41.60 7.97 -9.05
N ARG A 111 42.05 9.23 -9.10
CA ARG A 111 41.19 10.35 -9.51
C ARG A 111 40.74 10.25 -10.98
N LEU A 112 41.61 9.77 -11.87
CA LEU A 112 41.25 9.54 -13.27
C LEU A 112 40.21 8.41 -13.41
N ASP A 113 40.35 7.34 -12.63
CA ASP A 113 39.39 6.23 -12.63
C ASP A 113 38.01 6.69 -12.10
N GLU A 114 37.98 7.49 -11.04
CA GLU A 114 36.75 8.13 -10.54
C GLU A 114 36.07 8.99 -11.61
N ILE A 115 36.84 9.88 -12.26
CA ILE A 115 36.32 10.75 -13.32
C ILE A 115 35.80 9.92 -14.50
N ALA A 116 36.49 8.85 -14.89
CA ALA A 116 36.05 7.96 -15.95
C ALA A 116 34.72 7.26 -15.59
N ALA A 117 34.57 6.80 -14.35
CA ALA A 117 33.33 6.21 -13.85
C ALA A 117 32.19 7.24 -13.83
N GLU A 118 32.45 8.48 -13.40
CA GLU A 118 31.46 9.56 -13.43
C GLU A 118 31.02 9.89 -14.86
N ILE A 119 31.95 10.02 -15.81
CA ILE A 119 31.65 10.25 -17.23
C ILE A 119 30.79 9.11 -17.78
N GLY A 120 31.10 7.85 -17.44
CA GLY A 120 30.30 6.68 -17.82
C GLY A 120 28.86 6.74 -17.28
N ASN A 121 28.69 7.14 -16.02
CA ASN A 121 27.36 7.30 -15.42
C ASN A 121 26.57 8.44 -16.09
N TRP A 122 27.20 9.59 -16.34
CA TRP A 122 26.55 10.72 -17.00
C TRP A 122 26.15 10.42 -18.44
N THR A 123 26.98 9.71 -19.19
CA THR A 123 26.64 9.27 -20.55
C THR A 123 25.50 8.27 -20.58
N ALA A 124 25.47 7.31 -19.64
CA ALA A 124 24.32 6.39 -19.50
C ALA A 124 23.02 7.12 -19.14
N ARG A 125 23.09 8.10 -18.23
CA ARG A 125 21.95 8.97 -17.88
C ARG A 125 21.45 9.78 -19.08
N GLN A 126 22.36 10.36 -19.85
CA GLN A 126 22.02 11.11 -21.06
C GLN A 126 21.33 10.22 -22.10
N ALA A 127 21.83 9.00 -22.33
CA ALA A 127 21.23 8.04 -23.25
C ALA A 127 19.80 7.65 -22.81
N THR A 128 19.62 7.38 -21.51
CA THR A 128 18.31 7.04 -20.93
C THR A 128 17.33 8.21 -21.06
N ALA A 129 17.78 9.45 -20.81
CA ALA A 129 16.97 10.65 -20.97
C ALA A 129 16.56 10.88 -22.44
N ALA A 130 17.47 10.65 -23.38
CA ALA A 130 17.19 10.75 -24.81
C ALA A 130 16.13 9.73 -25.26
N GLN A 131 16.21 8.48 -24.78
CA GLN A 131 15.19 7.46 -25.05
C GLN A 131 13.82 7.86 -24.49
N ARG A 132 13.78 8.41 -23.27
CA ARG A 132 12.52 8.89 -22.66
C ARG A 132 11.91 10.05 -23.46
N LEU A 133 12.72 10.98 -23.95
CA LEU A 133 12.25 12.07 -24.80
C LEU A 133 11.63 11.56 -26.11
N GLN A 134 12.23 10.55 -26.74
CA GLN A 134 11.64 9.93 -27.94
C GLN A 134 10.31 9.23 -27.65
N ASP A 135 10.20 8.50 -26.54
CA ASP A 135 8.94 7.85 -26.16
C ASP A 135 7.84 8.87 -25.86
N LEU A 136 8.17 9.96 -25.15
CA LEU A 136 7.23 11.04 -24.87
C LEU A 136 6.77 11.75 -26.15
N ALA A 137 7.69 12.04 -27.08
CA ALA A 137 7.33 12.65 -28.37
C ALA A 137 6.40 11.75 -29.21
N ARG A 138 6.63 10.43 -29.18
CA ARG A 138 5.72 9.47 -29.83
C ARG A 138 4.33 9.50 -29.20
N ARG A 139 4.23 9.43 -27.87
CA ARG A 139 2.94 9.47 -27.17
C ARG A 139 2.20 10.79 -27.38
N GLU A 140 2.93 11.90 -27.43
CA GLU A 140 2.35 13.20 -27.76
C GLU A 140 1.73 13.20 -29.16
N ALA A 141 2.45 12.67 -30.15
CA ALA A 141 1.93 12.57 -31.53
C ALA A 141 0.69 11.66 -31.61
N GLU A 142 0.69 10.52 -30.94
CA GLU A 142 -0.47 9.61 -30.85
C GLU A 142 -1.68 10.31 -30.21
N ALA A 143 -1.47 10.98 -29.07
CA ALA A 143 -2.52 11.72 -28.37
C ALA A 143 -3.07 12.89 -29.20
N GLN A 144 -2.23 13.59 -29.96
CA GLN A 144 -2.66 14.66 -30.86
C GLN A 144 -3.51 14.13 -32.02
N GLN A 145 -3.18 12.97 -32.58
CA GLN A 145 -3.99 12.32 -33.61
C GLN A 145 -5.35 11.87 -33.06
N GLU A 146 -5.37 11.27 -31.87
CA GLU A 146 -6.61 10.85 -31.21
C GLU A 146 -7.50 12.05 -30.89
N LEU A 147 -6.91 13.15 -30.37
CA LEU A 147 -7.62 14.39 -30.09
C LEU A 147 -8.22 15.00 -31.37
N ALA A 148 -7.48 14.99 -32.48
CA ALA A 148 -7.97 15.49 -33.76
C ALA A 148 -9.17 14.66 -34.26
N ALA A 149 -9.11 13.33 -34.15
CA ALA A 149 -10.22 12.45 -34.49
C ALA A 149 -11.45 12.72 -33.59
N LEU A 150 -11.24 12.80 -32.27
CA LEU A 150 -12.31 13.02 -31.30
C LEU A 150 -12.97 14.40 -31.41
N ARG A 151 -12.24 15.44 -31.85
CA ARG A 151 -12.80 16.79 -32.05
C ARG A 151 -13.89 16.86 -33.11
N SER A 152 -13.84 16.00 -34.13
CA SER A 152 -14.83 15.97 -35.21
C SER A 152 -16.11 15.24 -34.84
N ARG A 153 -16.01 14.27 -33.91
CA ARG A 153 -17.09 13.35 -33.53
C ARG A 153 -18.36 14.02 -32.98
N PRO A 154 -18.29 15.09 -32.15
CA PRO A 154 -19.48 15.80 -31.69
C PRO A 154 -20.31 16.42 -32.82
N SER A 155 -19.66 16.95 -33.87
CA SER A 155 -20.39 17.56 -34.98
C SER A 155 -21.09 16.50 -35.84
N GLU A 156 -20.43 15.36 -36.09
CA GLU A 156 -21.02 14.22 -36.79
C GLU A 156 -22.22 13.65 -36.02
N LEU A 157 -22.10 13.49 -34.70
CA LEU A 157 -23.19 13.04 -33.85
C LEU A 157 -24.34 14.04 -33.82
N ALA A 158 -24.05 15.35 -33.80
CA ALA A 158 -25.07 16.38 -33.87
C ALA A 158 -25.84 16.34 -35.21
N GLN A 159 -25.13 16.17 -36.34
CA GLN A 159 -25.75 16.03 -37.66
C GLN A 159 -26.64 14.79 -37.72
N ARG A 160 -26.14 13.62 -37.29
CA ARG A 160 -26.93 12.38 -37.24
C ARG A 160 -28.16 12.52 -36.35
N ARG A 161 -28.04 13.20 -35.21
CA ARG A 161 -29.18 13.47 -34.32
C ARG A 161 -30.24 14.31 -35.01
N THR A 162 -29.83 15.35 -35.75
CA THR A 162 -30.76 16.19 -36.51
C THR A 162 -31.45 15.43 -37.64
N GLU A 163 -30.72 14.57 -38.36
CA GLU A 163 -31.31 13.70 -39.39
C GLU A 163 -32.31 12.71 -38.81
N LEU A 164 -31.94 12.04 -37.72
CA LEU A 164 -32.84 11.12 -37.01
C LEU A 164 -34.09 11.83 -36.49
N ALA A 165 -33.95 13.02 -35.91
CA ALA A 165 -35.09 13.82 -35.45
C ALA A 165 -36.07 14.15 -36.59
N LYS A 166 -35.56 14.55 -37.77
CA LYS A 166 -36.39 14.78 -38.96
C LYS A 166 -37.10 13.50 -39.43
N SER A 167 -36.40 12.37 -39.41
CA SER A 167 -36.98 11.08 -39.81
C SER A 167 -38.08 10.63 -38.85
N LEU A 168 -37.91 10.89 -37.55
CA LEU A 168 -38.88 10.59 -36.51
C LEU A 168 -40.13 11.46 -36.67
N GLU A 169 -39.97 12.76 -36.86
CA GLU A 169 -41.08 13.69 -37.10
C GLU A 169 -41.90 13.29 -38.34
N ALA A 170 -41.24 12.90 -39.43
CA ALA A 170 -41.90 12.40 -40.63
C ALA A 170 -42.63 11.05 -40.39
N ALA A 171 -42.08 10.18 -39.55
CA ALA A 171 -42.72 8.92 -39.17
C ALA A 171 -43.94 9.15 -38.26
N GLU A 172 -43.83 10.04 -37.27
CA GLU A 172 -44.93 10.40 -36.39
C GLU A 172 -46.09 11.06 -37.14
N THR A 173 -45.78 11.96 -38.08
CA THR A 173 -46.79 12.60 -38.92
C THR A 173 -47.55 11.56 -39.75
N ARG A 174 -46.83 10.60 -40.37
CA ARG A 174 -47.45 9.48 -41.09
C ARG A 174 -48.31 8.61 -40.18
N ARG A 175 -47.82 8.29 -38.98
CA ARG A 175 -48.56 7.49 -37.99
C ARG A 175 -49.86 8.17 -37.56
N ARG A 176 -49.82 9.49 -37.28
CA ARG A 176 -51.01 10.27 -36.91
C ARG A 176 -52.03 10.26 -38.04
N ALA A 177 -51.62 10.59 -39.27
CA ALA A 177 -52.51 10.57 -40.42
C ALA A 177 -53.16 9.19 -40.66
N ALA A 178 -52.39 8.10 -40.52
CA ALA A 178 -52.93 6.74 -40.64
C ALA A 178 -53.90 6.39 -39.51
N SER A 179 -53.61 6.82 -38.28
CA SER A 179 -54.49 6.62 -37.11
C SER A 179 -55.82 7.36 -37.27
N ASP A 180 -55.78 8.61 -37.74
CA ASP A 180 -56.98 9.43 -37.94
C ASP A 180 -57.86 8.86 -39.07
N ALA A 181 -57.22 8.41 -40.15
CA ALA A 181 -57.90 7.73 -41.26
C ALA A 181 -58.57 6.42 -40.81
N LEU A 182 -57.88 5.63 -39.98
CA LEU A 182 -58.45 4.40 -39.40
C LEU A 182 -59.65 4.71 -38.52
N ALA A 183 -59.56 5.69 -37.61
CA ALA A 183 -60.66 6.07 -36.73
C ALA A 183 -61.90 6.54 -37.50
N THR A 184 -61.70 7.28 -38.60
CA THR A 184 -62.79 7.71 -39.47
C THR A 184 -63.42 6.51 -40.18
N ALA A 185 -62.61 5.62 -40.76
CA ALA A 185 -63.08 4.41 -41.44
C ALA A 185 -63.85 3.47 -40.51
N GLU A 186 -63.38 3.28 -39.27
CA GLU A 186 -64.09 2.48 -38.26
C GLU A 186 -65.43 3.08 -37.87
N THR A 187 -65.49 4.41 -37.74
CA THR A 187 -66.74 5.12 -37.41
C THR A 187 -67.74 4.98 -38.56
N GLU A 188 -67.29 5.14 -39.80
CA GLU A 188 -68.13 4.91 -40.99
C GLU A 188 -68.62 3.47 -41.08
N LEU A 189 -67.74 2.48 -40.83
CA LEU A 189 -68.10 1.07 -40.83
C LEU A 189 -69.19 0.77 -39.80
N ARG A 190 -69.03 1.24 -38.56
CA ARG A 190 -70.05 1.08 -37.50
C ARG A 190 -71.39 1.69 -37.89
N ALA A 191 -71.37 2.87 -38.51
CA ALA A 191 -72.59 3.52 -39.00
C ALA A 191 -73.27 2.72 -40.12
N ARG A 192 -72.49 2.17 -41.06
CA ARG A 192 -72.99 1.32 -42.15
C ARG A 192 -73.56 0.00 -41.62
N ASP A 193 -72.90 -0.64 -40.66
CA ASP A 193 -73.40 -1.87 -40.04
C ASP A 193 -74.69 -1.64 -39.27
N ALA A 194 -74.79 -0.53 -38.54
CA ALA A 194 -76.02 -0.15 -37.85
C ALA A 194 -77.18 0.09 -38.83
N ALA A 195 -76.92 0.79 -39.95
CA ALA A 195 -77.89 1.02 -41.00
C ALA A 195 -78.31 -0.29 -41.70
N ALA A 196 -77.37 -1.19 -41.99
CA ALA A 196 -77.65 -2.50 -42.57
C ALA A 196 -78.56 -3.34 -41.66
N ARG A 197 -78.24 -3.42 -40.36
CA ARG A 197 -79.06 -4.13 -39.37
C ARG A 197 -80.45 -3.50 -39.22
N ALA A 198 -80.57 -2.18 -39.30
CA ALA A 198 -81.86 -1.49 -39.25
C ALA A 198 -82.71 -1.81 -40.49
N ALA A 199 -82.10 -1.80 -41.68
CA ALA A 199 -82.77 -2.19 -42.92
C ALA A 199 -83.20 -3.66 -42.91
N GLU A 200 -82.38 -4.56 -42.38
CA GLU A 200 -82.71 -5.98 -42.23
C GLU A 200 -83.91 -6.20 -41.29
N ARG A 201 -83.93 -5.51 -40.13
CA ARG A 201 -85.08 -5.53 -39.21
C ARG A 201 -86.36 -5.03 -39.88
N ALA A 202 -86.30 -3.87 -40.53
CA ALA A 202 -87.45 -3.31 -41.25
C ALA A 202 -87.96 -4.24 -42.36
N ALA A 203 -87.06 -4.92 -43.08
CA ALA A 203 -87.43 -5.90 -44.10
C ALA A 203 -88.10 -7.15 -43.47
N SER A 204 -87.61 -7.62 -42.32
CA SER A 204 -88.23 -8.73 -41.59
C SER A 204 -89.63 -8.37 -41.10
N GLU A 205 -89.78 -7.20 -40.46
CA GLU A 205 -91.07 -6.69 -39.98
C GLU A 205 -92.09 -6.54 -41.13
N ALA A 206 -91.66 -6.04 -42.28
CA ALA A 206 -92.50 -5.92 -43.46
C ALA A 206 -92.94 -7.29 -44.01
N ARG A 207 -92.05 -8.30 -44.01
CA ARG A 207 -92.39 -9.68 -44.41
C ARG A 207 -93.40 -10.31 -43.45
N GLU A 208 -93.20 -10.15 -42.15
CA GLU A 208 -94.14 -10.63 -41.14
C GLU A 208 -95.50 -9.93 -41.21
N ALA A 209 -95.52 -8.60 -41.41
CA ALA A 209 -96.74 -7.84 -41.61
C ALA A 209 -97.50 -8.34 -42.84
N ARG A 210 -96.81 -8.54 -43.97
CA ARG A 210 -97.41 -9.09 -45.19
C ARG A 210 -97.99 -10.48 -44.95
N ALA A 211 -97.21 -11.41 -44.38
CA ALA A 211 -97.66 -12.78 -44.12
C ALA A 211 -98.88 -12.81 -43.17
N ARG A 212 -98.90 -11.94 -42.15
CA ARG A 212 -100.07 -11.78 -41.25
C ARG A 212 -101.29 -11.26 -42.01
N SER A 213 -101.14 -10.24 -42.85
CA SER A 213 -102.24 -9.69 -43.64
C SER A 213 -102.79 -10.70 -44.66
N GLU A 214 -101.92 -11.46 -45.33
CA GLU A 214 -102.31 -12.54 -46.25
C GLU A 214 -103.08 -13.64 -45.49
N ALA A 215 -102.56 -14.13 -44.36
CA ALA A 215 -103.24 -15.15 -43.56
C ALA A 215 -104.58 -14.67 -42.98
N LEU A 216 -104.69 -13.40 -42.58
CA LEU A 216 -105.96 -12.81 -42.12
C LEU A 216 -106.99 -12.72 -43.25
N ALA A 217 -106.56 -12.35 -44.46
CA ALA A 217 -107.43 -12.30 -45.63
C ALA A 217 -107.93 -13.70 -46.00
N GLU A 218 -107.02 -14.69 -46.10
CA GLU A 218 -107.39 -16.08 -46.38
C GLU A 218 -108.33 -16.66 -45.30
N ALA A 219 -108.06 -16.41 -44.02
CA ALA A 219 -108.93 -16.85 -42.93
C ALA A 219 -110.31 -16.17 -42.96
N ALA A 220 -110.37 -14.89 -43.34
CA ALA A 220 -111.63 -14.16 -43.48
C ALA A 220 -112.46 -14.71 -44.66
N GLU A 221 -111.82 -14.96 -45.81
CA GLU A 221 -112.45 -15.57 -46.98
C GLU A 221 -112.96 -16.98 -46.67
N ALA A 222 -112.14 -17.84 -46.05
CA ALA A 222 -112.54 -19.19 -45.68
C ALA A 222 -113.67 -19.20 -44.65
N ARG A 223 -113.66 -18.28 -43.67
CA ARG A 223 -114.76 -18.13 -42.71
C ARG A 223 -116.03 -17.64 -43.38
N ALA A 224 -115.95 -16.68 -44.29
CA ALA A 224 -117.09 -16.18 -45.04
C ALA A 224 -117.71 -17.27 -45.91
N ALA A 225 -116.88 -18.04 -46.63
CA ALA A 225 -117.32 -19.18 -47.42
C ALA A 225 -117.97 -20.27 -46.56
N SER A 226 -117.32 -20.69 -45.46
CA SER A 226 -117.87 -21.69 -44.53
C SER A 226 -119.15 -21.22 -43.82
N ALA A 227 -119.27 -19.93 -43.50
CA ALA A 227 -120.50 -19.36 -42.95
C ALA A 227 -121.61 -19.37 -44.01
N ALA A 228 -121.31 -19.01 -45.26
CA ALA A 228 -122.26 -19.06 -46.37
C ALA A 228 -122.72 -20.49 -46.69
N ASP A 229 -121.81 -21.46 -46.73
CA ASP A 229 -122.14 -22.85 -47.00
C ASP A 229 -122.97 -23.47 -45.89
N ARG A 230 -122.65 -23.19 -44.61
CA ARG A 230 -123.47 -23.63 -43.47
C ARG A 230 -124.86 -23.04 -43.53
N LEU A 231 -124.95 -21.74 -43.81
CA LEU A 231 -126.23 -21.07 -43.94
C LEU A 231 -127.09 -21.66 -45.07
N ARG A 232 -126.47 -21.94 -46.22
CA ARG A 232 -127.17 -22.53 -47.37
C ARG A 232 -127.60 -23.97 -47.09
N ALA A 233 -126.79 -24.74 -46.37
CA ALA A 233 -127.10 -26.12 -46.01
C ALA A 233 -128.17 -26.25 -44.93
N GLU A 234 -128.18 -25.36 -43.92
CA GLU A 234 -129.10 -25.46 -42.78
C GLU A 234 -130.40 -24.66 -42.96
N LEU A 235 -130.36 -23.56 -43.71
CA LEU A 235 -131.50 -22.63 -43.84
C LEU A 235 -131.99 -22.47 -45.28
N GLU A 236 -131.31 -23.07 -46.28
CA GLU A 236 -131.58 -22.86 -47.72
C GLU A 236 -131.61 -21.36 -48.13
N ARG A 237 -130.79 -20.53 -47.47
CA ARG A 237 -130.70 -19.07 -47.70
C ARG A 237 -129.28 -18.60 -47.99
N GLU A 238 -129.17 -17.36 -48.48
CA GLU A 238 -127.89 -16.66 -48.68
C GLU A 238 -127.57 -15.70 -47.50
N PRO A 239 -126.28 -15.44 -47.19
CA PRO A 239 -125.84 -14.60 -46.06
C PRO A 239 -126.46 -13.22 -45.95
N GLY A 240 -126.91 -12.64 -47.07
CA GLY A 240 -127.57 -11.34 -47.09
C GLY A 240 -128.96 -11.32 -46.45
N ASP A 241 -129.62 -12.48 -46.33
CA ASP A 241 -131.04 -12.56 -45.94
C ASP A 241 -131.25 -12.82 -44.43
N VAL A 242 -130.18 -13.09 -43.69
CA VAL A 242 -130.21 -13.64 -42.31
C VAL A 242 -130.45 -12.60 -41.21
N PRO A 243 -129.89 -11.36 -41.27
CA PRO A 243 -130.09 -10.39 -40.19
C PRO A 243 -131.54 -9.91 -40.07
N ALA A 244 -132.34 -10.04 -41.12
CA ALA A 244 -133.75 -9.67 -41.12
C ALA A 244 -134.66 -10.71 -40.44
N ASP A 245 -134.25 -11.98 -40.39
CA ASP A 245 -135.11 -13.09 -39.98
C ASP A 245 -135.01 -13.48 -38.49
N PHE A 246 -133.92 -13.14 -37.78
CA PHE A 246 -133.69 -13.68 -36.42
C PHE A 246 -133.68 -12.69 -35.26
N GLY A 247 -133.80 -11.38 -35.47
CA GLY A 247 -134.15 -10.41 -34.42
C GLY A 247 -133.40 -10.51 -33.08
N ILE A 248 -132.12 -10.93 -33.07
CA ILE A 248 -131.32 -11.11 -31.84
C ILE A 248 -129.96 -10.43 -31.99
N ALA A 249 -129.63 -9.63 -30.98
CA ALA A 249 -128.45 -8.77 -30.88
C ALA A 249 -127.19 -9.54 -30.43
N ALA A 250 -126.02 -9.01 -30.81
CA ALA A 250 -124.70 -9.62 -30.80
C ALA A 250 -124.06 -9.89 -29.41
N GLU A 251 -124.85 -9.96 -28.35
CA GLU A 251 -124.38 -9.79 -26.96
C GLU A 251 -124.09 -11.09 -26.18
N ALA A 252 -124.05 -12.25 -26.83
CA ALA A 252 -123.76 -13.54 -26.17
C ALA A 252 -122.32 -14.06 -26.41
N VAL A 253 -121.36 -13.17 -26.64
CA VAL A 253 -119.92 -13.50 -26.70
C VAL A 253 -119.25 -12.94 -25.44
N PRO A 254 -118.40 -13.71 -24.72
CA PRO A 254 -117.64 -13.19 -23.57
C PRO A 254 -116.88 -11.91 -23.95
N GLY A 255 -116.93 -10.91 -23.06
CA GLY A 255 -116.47 -9.55 -23.36
C GLY A 255 -114.96 -9.45 -23.55
N ALA A 256 -114.53 -8.74 -24.60
CA ALA A 256 -113.13 -8.42 -24.87
C ALA A 256 -112.39 -7.78 -23.66
N THR A 257 -113.15 -7.14 -22.77
CA THR A 257 -112.71 -6.50 -21.53
C THR A 257 -111.97 -7.44 -20.56
N ASP A 258 -112.39 -8.70 -20.44
CA ASP A 258 -111.78 -9.64 -19.49
C ASP A 258 -110.38 -10.10 -19.97
N LEU A 259 -110.19 -10.17 -21.29
CA LEU A 259 -108.90 -10.50 -21.91
C LEU A 259 -107.95 -9.28 -21.89
N GLU A 260 -108.48 -8.06 -22.05
CA GLU A 260 -107.69 -6.82 -21.98
C GLU A 260 -107.13 -6.59 -20.56
N ALA A 261 -107.91 -6.90 -19.52
CA ALA A 261 -107.48 -6.74 -18.13
C ALA A 261 -106.26 -7.62 -17.77
N GLU A 262 -106.21 -8.85 -18.29
CA GLU A 262 -105.09 -9.77 -18.03
C GLU A 262 -103.81 -9.35 -18.78
N VAL A 263 -103.96 -8.81 -20.00
CA VAL A 263 -102.84 -8.27 -20.77
C VAL A 263 -102.22 -7.05 -20.08
N ASP A 264 -103.04 -6.15 -19.54
CA ASP A 264 -102.55 -4.96 -18.83
C ASP A 264 -101.86 -5.30 -17.51
N ARG A 265 -102.30 -6.35 -16.81
CA ARG A 265 -101.62 -6.86 -15.61
C ARG A 265 -100.19 -7.32 -15.92
N LEU A 266 -100.01 -8.09 -16.99
CA LEU A 266 -98.69 -8.59 -17.42
C LEU A 266 -97.79 -7.46 -17.95
N ARG A 267 -98.36 -6.45 -18.63
CA ARG A 267 -97.60 -5.27 -19.09
C ARG A 267 -97.05 -4.45 -17.93
N ARG A 268 -97.83 -4.21 -16.88
CA ARG A 268 -97.35 -3.50 -15.69
C ARG A 268 -96.25 -4.26 -14.95
N GLN A 269 -96.34 -5.59 -14.89
CA GLN A 269 -95.27 -6.42 -14.32
C GLN A 269 -93.98 -6.33 -15.13
N ARG A 270 -94.06 -6.33 -16.45
CA ARG A 270 -92.90 -6.12 -17.34
C ARG A 270 -92.29 -4.72 -17.14
N ASP A 271 -93.10 -3.68 -17.11
CA ASP A 271 -92.62 -2.30 -17.00
C ASP A 271 -92.00 -2.01 -15.61
N GLY A 272 -92.44 -2.72 -14.58
CA GLY A 272 -91.86 -2.68 -13.23
C GLY A 272 -90.46 -3.29 -13.09
N LEU A 273 -89.98 -4.08 -14.06
CA LEU A 273 -88.61 -4.62 -14.08
C LEU A 273 -87.55 -3.57 -14.42
N GLY A 274 -87.95 -2.36 -14.86
CA GLY A 274 -87.04 -1.28 -15.20
C GLY A 274 -86.28 -1.52 -16.52
N ALA A 275 -85.42 -0.57 -16.89
CA ALA A 275 -84.62 -0.68 -18.10
C ALA A 275 -83.55 -1.79 -17.94
N VAL A 276 -83.67 -2.86 -18.73
CA VAL A 276 -82.70 -3.95 -18.76
C VAL A 276 -81.43 -3.47 -19.47
N ASN A 277 -80.29 -3.51 -18.78
CA ASN A 277 -79.00 -3.18 -19.38
C ASN A 277 -78.54 -4.31 -20.31
N LEU A 278 -78.80 -4.16 -21.60
CA LEU A 278 -78.46 -5.15 -22.64
C LEU A 278 -76.94 -5.31 -22.84
N ARG A 279 -76.11 -4.38 -22.33
CA ARG A 279 -74.64 -4.46 -22.39
C ARG A 279 -74.01 -5.01 -21.11
N ALA A 280 -74.81 -5.34 -20.10
CA ALA A 280 -74.29 -5.80 -18.81
C ALA A 280 -73.38 -7.04 -18.94
N GLU A 281 -73.66 -7.95 -19.89
CA GLU A 281 -72.82 -9.12 -20.10
C GLU A 281 -71.48 -8.78 -20.78
N GLU A 282 -71.46 -7.80 -21.69
CA GLU A 282 -70.24 -7.32 -22.34
C GLU A 282 -69.38 -6.52 -21.36
N ASP A 283 -69.97 -5.56 -20.64
CA ASP A 283 -69.28 -4.74 -19.65
C ASP A 283 -68.72 -5.61 -18.50
N ALA A 284 -69.46 -6.63 -18.06
CA ALA A 284 -68.98 -7.57 -17.05
C ALA A 284 -67.77 -8.38 -17.55
N ARG A 285 -67.72 -8.76 -18.84
CA ARG A 285 -66.56 -9.44 -19.44
C ARG A 285 -65.36 -8.51 -19.55
N GLU A 286 -65.55 -7.26 -19.95
CA GLU A 286 -64.48 -6.26 -20.04
C GLU A 286 -63.87 -5.97 -18.66
N ILE A 287 -64.71 -5.69 -17.65
CA ILE A 287 -64.26 -5.45 -16.27
C ILE A 287 -63.60 -6.70 -15.68
N ALA A 288 -64.11 -7.91 -15.99
CA ALA A 288 -63.49 -9.14 -15.54
C ALA A 288 -62.08 -9.33 -16.14
N ALA A 289 -61.90 -9.01 -17.43
CA ALA A 289 -60.61 -9.09 -18.10
C ALA A 289 -59.61 -8.05 -17.55
N GLU A 290 -60.05 -6.82 -17.31
CA GLU A 290 -59.23 -5.78 -16.66
C GLU A 290 -58.82 -6.19 -15.24
N ARG A 291 -59.77 -6.71 -14.45
CA ARG A 291 -59.51 -7.21 -13.10
C ARG A 291 -58.50 -8.36 -13.11
N GLU A 292 -58.59 -9.26 -14.08
CA GLU A 292 -57.63 -10.37 -14.23
C GLU A 292 -56.23 -9.86 -14.60
N GLY A 293 -56.14 -8.85 -15.47
CA GLY A 293 -54.88 -8.17 -15.79
C GLY A 293 -54.24 -7.54 -14.54
N LEU A 294 -55.00 -6.71 -13.82
CA LEU A 294 -54.53 -6.06 -12.58
C LEU A 294 -54.15 -7.08 -11.49
N ALA A 295 -54.87 -8.20 -11.38
CA ALA A 295 -54.54 -9.25 -10.43
C ALA A 295 -53.21 -9.94 -10.78
N ARG A 296 -52.90 -10.13 -12.06
CA ARG A 296 -51.61 -10.67 -12.51
C ARG A 296 -50.46 -9.70 -12.23
N GLU A 297 -50.65 -8.41 -12.52
CA GLU A 297 -49.66 -7.37 -12.23
C GLU A 297 -49.38 -7.23 -10.72
N LEU A 298 -50.43 -7.30 -9.89
CA LEU A 298 -50.28 -7.29 -8.44
C LEU A 298 -49.47 -8.50 -7.95
N ALA A 299 -49.78 -9.70 -8.46
CA ALA A 299 -49.06 -10.92 -8.08
C ALA A 299 -47.57 -10.87 -8.48
N ASP A 300 -47.25 -10.35 -9.67
CA ASP A 300 -45.86 -10.17 -10.11
C ASP A 300 -45.12 -9.14 -9.24
N LEU A 301 -45.78 -8.04 -8.87
CA LEU A 301 -45.21 -7.04 -7.98
C LEU A 301 -44.96 -7.60 -6.57
N GLU A 302 -45.89 -8.38 -6.02
CA GLU A 302 -45.72 -9.05 -4.73
C GLU A 302 -44.56 -10.06 -4.77
N GLU A 303 -44.41 -10.83 -5.85
CA GLU A 303 -43.29 -11.75 -6.03
C GLU A 303 -41.95 -10.99 -6.13
N ALA A 304 -41.91 -9.89 -6.88
CA ALA A 304 -40.73 -9.03 -6.99
C ALA A 304 -40.34 -8.42 -5.63
N ILE A 305 -41.32 -7.95 -4.85
CA ILE A 305 -41.08 -7.45 -3.48
C ILE A 305 -40.53 -8.56 -2.58
N ALA A 306 -41.08 -9.77 -2.66
CA ALA A 306 -40.59 -10.91 -1.88
C ALA A 306 -39.14 -11.25 -2.22
N LYS A 307 -38.80 -11.31 -3.52
CA LYS A 307 -37.43 -11.53 -4.02
C LYS A 307 -36.47 -10.45 -3.53
N LEU A 308 -36.86 -9.17 -3.61
CA LEU A 308 -36.05 -8.05 -3.13
C LEU A 308 -35.81 -8.13 -1.62
N ARG A 309 -36.85 -8.42 -0.82
CA ARG A 309 -36.74 -8.60 0.63
C ARG A 309 -35.81 -9.76 0.99
N GLN A 310 -35.88 -10.87 0.26
CA GLN A 310 -34.97 -11.99 0.45
C GLN A 310 -33.52 -11.62 0.11
N GLY A 311 -33.30 -10.86 -0.98
CA GLY A 311 -32.00 -10.32 -1.35
C GLY A 311 -31.40 -9.42 -0.26
N ILE A 312 -32.19 -8.47 0.26
CA ILE A 312 -31.80 -7.58 1.36
C ILE A 312 -31.46 -8.40 2.61
N ALA A 313 -32.27 -9.39 2.98
CA ALA A 313 -32.01 -10.23 4.14
C ALA A 313 -30.70 -11.02 4.02
N SER A 314 -30.40 -11.54 2.82
CA SER A 314 -29.14 -12.24 2.54
C SER A 314 -27.93 -11.30 2.66
N LEU A 315 -28.03 -10.10 2.05
CA LEU A 315 -26.97 -9.09 2.12
C LEU A 315 -26.74 -8.61 3.56
N ASN A 316 -27.80 -8.36 4.32
CA ASN A 316 -27.68 -7.96 5.73
C ASN A 316 -27.06 -9.07 6.58
N ARG A 317 -27.40 -10.34 6.32
CA ARG A 317 -26.78 -11.47 7.03
C ARG A 317 -25.29 -11.57 6.73
N GLU A 318 -24.89 -11.41 5.47
CA GLU A 318 -23.48 -11.39 5.08
C GLU A 318 -22.75 -10.17 5.66
N GLY A 319 -23.37 -8.99 5.61
CA GLY A 319 -22.86 -7.75 6.18
C GLY A 319 -22.61 -7.86 7.68
N ARG A 320 -23.58 -8.38 8.45
CA ARG A 320 -23.42 -8.65 9.89
C ARG A 320 -22.26 -9.60 10.16
N GLY A 321 -22.15 -10.68 9.39
CA GLY A 321 -21.05 -11.65 9.54
C GLY A 321 -19.68 -11.02 9.29
N ARG A 322 -19.53 -10.23 8.23
CA ARG A 322 -18.28 -9.52 7.91
C ARG A 322 -17.94 -8.45 8.94
N LEU A 323 -18.94 -7.70 9.40
CA LEU A 323 -18.74 -6.65 10.40
C LEU A 323 -18.30 -7.23 11.75
N LEU A 324 -18.96 -8.30 12.23
CA LEU A 324 -18.58 -8.98 13.46
C LEU A 324 -17.17 -9.56 13.38
N ALA A 325 -16.82 -10.21 12.25
CA ALA A 325 -15.49 -10.76 12.05
C ALA A 325 -14.41 -9.66 12.09
N ALA A 326 -14.64 -8.54 11.41
CA ALA A 326 -13.73 -7.39 11.41
C ALA A 326 -13.64 -6.75 12.80
N PHE A 327 -14.78 -6.58 13.49
CA PHE A 327 -14.83 -6.05 14.85
C PHE A 327 -14.01 -6.91 15.82
N ASP A 328 -14.20 -8.22 15.80
CA ASP A 328 -13.47 -9.15 16.67
C ASP A 328 -11.97 -9.14 16.40
N GLU A 329 -11.58 -9.02 15.13
CA GLU A 329 -10.18 -8.91 14.72
C GLU A 329 -9.55 -7.60 15.20
N VAL A 330 -10.21 -6.46 14.95
CA VAL A 330 -9.75 -5.15 15.41
C VAL A 330 -9.69 -5.10 16.94
N ASN A 331 -10.68 -5.65 17.64
CA ASN A 331 -10.72 -5.67 19.10
C ASN A 331 -9.55 -6.48 19.70
N ARG A 332 -9.23 -7.65 19.11
CA ARG A 332 -8.06 -8.45 19.51
C ARG A 332 -6.75 -7.68 19.28
N ASN A 333 -6.58 -7.09 18.10
CA ASN A 333 -5.37 -6.33 17.76
C ASN A 333 -5.22 -5.10 18.66
N PHE A 334 -6.30 -4.36 18.89
CA PHE A 334 -6.34 -3.21 19.78
C PHE A 334 -5.92 -3.58 21.21
N ALA A 335 -6.47 -4.65 21.79
CA ALA A 335 -6.12 -5.10 23.14
C ALA A 335 -4.63 -5.46 23.26
N VAL A 336 -4.07 -6.14 22.26
CA VAL A 336 -2.64 -6.52 22.24
C VAL A 336 -1.74 -5.29 22.14
N LEU A 337 -2.03 -4.39 21.19
CA LEU A 337 -1.24 -3.17 20.96
C LEU A 337 -1.31 -2.20 22.13
N PHE A 338 -2.48 -2.04 22.74
CA PHE A 338 -2.66 -1.22 23.93
C PHE A 338 -1.79 -1.74 25.07
N LYS A 339 -1.85 -3.05 25.36
CA LYS A 339 -1.03 -3.66 26.42
C LYS A 339 0.46 -3.50 26.16
N HIS A 340 0.90 -3.57 24.91
CA HIS A 340 2.29 -3.35 24.52
C HIS A 340 2.74 -1.91 24.77
N LEU A 341 1.97 -0.91 24.27
CA LEU A 341 2.30 0.52 24.40
C LEU A 341 2.27 1.02 25.85
N PHE A 342 1.36 0.52 26.68
CA PHE A 342 1.26 0.92 28.09
C PHE A 342 2.09 0.04 29.05
N GLY A 343 2.70 -1.05 28.57
CA GLY A 343 3.43 -2.01 29.40
C GLY A 343 2.54 -2.76 30.40
N GLY A 344 1.25 -2.87 30.10
CA GLY A 344 0.20 -3.36 31.00
C GLY A 344 -1.16 -2.71 30.70
N GLY A 345 -2.16 -3.02 31.52
CA GLY A 345 -3.53 -2.54 31.31
C GLY A 345 -4.35 -3.39 30.34
N GLU A 346 -5.62 -3.05 30.21
CA GLU A 346 -6.60 -3.74 29.36
C GLU A 346 -7.41 -2.72 28.57
N ALA A 347 -7.70 -3.01 27.31
CA ALA A 347 -8.60 -2.21 26.49
C ALA A 347 -9.46 -3.11 25.62
N SER A 348 -10.70 -2.69 25.40
CA SER A 348 -11.68 -3.42 24.61
C SER A 348 -12.64 -2.46 23.93
N LEU A 349 -13.05 -2.80 22.72
CA LEU A 349 -14.16 -2.17 22.03
C LEU A 349 -15.47 -2.82 22.48
N VAL A 350 -16.49 -2.02 22.75
CA VAL A 350 -17.82 -2.48 23.14
C VAL A 350 -18.85 -1.87 22.19
N MET A 351 -19.74 -2.71 21.66
CA MET A 351 -20.91 -2.26 20.92
C MET A 351 -21.99 -1.80 21.91
N VAL A 352 -22.51 -0.60 21.72
CA VAL A 352 -23.50 0.06 22.57
C VAL A 352 -24.74 0.44 21.77
N GLU A 353 -25.83 0.81 22.44
CA GLU A 353 -27.09 1.34 21.86
C GLU A 353 -28.01 0.33 21.15
N SER A 354 -27.51 -0.76 20.55
CA SER A 354 -28.34 -1.76 19.88
C SER A 354 -27.73 -3.17 19.93
N ASP A 355 -28.60 -4.20 19.88
CA ASP A 355 -28.20 -5.60 19.72
C ASP A 355 -27.86 -5.96 18.26
N ASP A 356 -28.27 -5.14 17.27
CA ASP A 356 -27.88 -5.33 15.87
C ASP A 356 -26.53 -4.64 15.59
N PRO A 357 -25.48 -5.40 15.20
CA PRO A 357 -24.16 -4.82 14.91
C PRO A 357 -24.17 -3.71 13.85
N LEU A 358 -25.15 -3.70 12.94
CA LEU A 358 -25.27 -2.68 11.89
C LEU A 358 -25.81 -1.34 12.41
N GLU A 359 -26.51 -1.34 13.55
CA GLU A 359 -27.12 -0.15 14.16
C GLU A 359 -26.45 0.24 15.48
N ALA A 360 -25.52 -0.58 15.98
CA ALA A 360 -24.82 -0.34 17.23
C ALA A 360 -23.77 0.78 17.11
N GLY A 361 -23.70 1.62 18.14
CA GLY A 361 -22.59 2.53 18.36
C GLY A 361 -21.34 1.79 18.85
N LEU A 362 -20.17 2.41 18.73
CA LEU A 362 -18.89 1.86 19.22
C LEU A 362 -18.35 2.73 20.34
N GLU A 363 -18.09 2.12 21.50
CA GLU A 363 -17.46 2.79 22.63
C GLU A 363 -16.12 2.13 22.98
N ILE A 364 -15.12 2.96 23.29
CA ILE A 364 -13.77 2.51 23.64
C ILE A 364 -13.67 2.45 25.16
N MET A 365 -13.49 1.24 25.69
CA MET A 365 -13.25 0.99 27.10
C MET A 365 -11.77 0.70 27.31
N CYS A 366 -11.12 1.47 28.17
CA CYS A 366 -9.69 1.32 28.43
C CYS A 366 -9.37 1.45 29.92
N GLN A 367 -8.39 0.67 30.34
CA GLN A 367 -7.87 0.62 31.69
C GLN A 367 -6.34 0.69 31.66
N PRO A 368 -5.76 1.90 31.71
CA PRO A 368 -4.32 2.08 31.86
C PRO A 368 -3.81 1.44 33.17
N PRO A 369 -2.52 1.06 33.26
CA PRO A 369 -1.95 0.44 34.45
C PRO A 369 -2.14 1.32 35.69
N GLY A 370 -2.81 0.79 36.71
CA GLY A 370 -3.09 1.48 37.98
C GLY A 370 -4.35 2.36 37.99
N LYS A 371 -5.11 2.45 36.89
CA LYS A 371 -6.41 3.15 36.83
C LYS A 371 -7.59 2.17 36.72
N LYS A 372 -8.80 2.67 36.97
CA LYS A 372 -10.06 1.93 36.77
C LYS A 372 -10.49 2.03 35.31
N LEU A 373 -11.34 1.10 34.87
CA LEU A 373 -11.96 1.13 33.54
C LEU A 373 -12.70 2.46 33.33
N SER A 374 -12.33 3.19 32.27
CA SER A 374 -12.92 4.48 31.92
C SER A 374 -13.05 4.64 30.42
N THR A 375 -13.97 5.52 30.01
CA THR A 375 -14.14 5.95 28.62
C THR A 375 -12.98 6.84 28.18
N LEU A 376 -12.71 6.89 26.86
CA LEU A 376 -11.61 7.67 26.27
C LEU A 376 -11.62 9.14 26.70
N SER A 377 -12.79 9.77 26.82
CA SER A 377 -12.95 11.19 27.17
C SER A 377 -12.46 11.56 28.57
N LEU A 378 -12.28 10.58 29.46
CA LEU A 378 -11.85 10.77 30.85
C LEU A 378 -10.34 10.57 31.07
N LEU A 379 -9.58 10.27 30.02
CA LEU A 379 -8.13 10.06 30.08
C LEU A 379 -7.31 11.37 29.96
N SER A 380 -6.03 11.32 30.38
CA SER A 380 -5.07 12.42 30.16
C SER A 380 -4.74 12.58 28.67
N GLY A 381 -4.38 13.78 28.21
CA GLY A 381 -4.11 14.06 26.79
C GLY A 381 -3.09 13.11 26.13
N GLY A 382 -1.99 12.78 26.81
CA GLY A 382 -1.02 11.80 26.30
C GLY A 382 -1.55 10.36 26.29
N GLU A 383 -2.38 9.99 27.27
CA GLU A 383 -3.01 8.67 27.33
C GLU A 383 -4.09 8.52 26.26
N GLN A 384 -4.84 9.60 25.97
CA GLN A 384 -5.80 9.64 24.87
C GLN A 384 -5.12 9.42 23.53
N THR A 385 -3.99 10.10 23.27
CA THR A 385 -3.24 9.93 22.02
C THR A 385 -2.74 8.50 21.87
N LEU A 386 -2.14 7.91 22.91
CA LEU A 386 -1.67 6.51 22.85
C LEU A 386 -2.81 5.50 22.68
N THR A 387 -3.95 5.74 23.30
CA THR A 387 -5.14 4.88 23.15
C THR A 387 -5.72 5.00 21.74
N ALA A 388 -5.76 6.21 21.17
CA ALA A 388 -6.19 6.43 19.80
C ALA A 388 -5.22 5.80 18.79
N LEU A 389 -3.90 5.96 19.01
CA LEU A 389 -2.87 5.35 18.17
C LEU A 389 -2.97 3.82 18.19
N SER A 390 -3.12 3.20 19.36
CA SER A 390 -3.31 1.74 19.47
C SER A 390 -4.54 1.24 18.71
N LEU A 391 -5.65 2.01 18.71
CA LEU A 391 -6.82 1.66 17.92
C LEU A 391 -6.58 1.81 16.41
N ILE A 392 -6.02 2.94 15.97
CA ILE A 392 -5.72 3.20 14.56
C ILE A 392 -4.81 2.10 14.00
N PHE A 393 -3.76 1.74 14.74
CA PHE A 393 -2.86 0.65 14.38
C PHE A 393 -3.53 -0.73 14.48
N GLY A 394 -4.44 -0.93 15.43
CA GLY A 394 -5.23 -2.16 15.53
C GLY A 394 -6.14 -2.39 14.33
N VAL A 395 -6.76 -1.32 13.81
CA VAL A 395 -7.51 -1.32 12.55
C VAL A 395 -6.56 -1.58 11.38
N PHE A 396 -5.39 -0.94 11.37
CA PHE A 396 -4.42 -1.09 10.30
C PHE A 396 -3.90 -2.53 10.16
N LEU A 397 -3.69 -3.25 11.27
CA LEU A 397 -3.26 -4.65 11.24
C LEU A 397 -4.33 -5.61 10.69
N ALA A 398 -5.61 -5.29 10.82
CA ALA A 398 -6.70 -6.12 10.28
C ALA A 398 -6.76 -6.04 8.74
N ASN A 399 -6.32 -4.93 8.14
CA ASN A 399 -6.21 -4.80 6.69
C ASN A 399 -5.01 -3.89 6.31
N PRO A 400 -3.79 -4.47 6.18
CA PRO A 400 -2.58 -3.68 6.04
C PRO A 400 -2.53 -2.94 4.69
N SER A 401 -2.43 -1.61 4.74
CA SER A 401 -2.18 -0.78 3.57
C SER A 401 -0.70 -0.84 3.19
N PRO A 402 -0.34 -0.76 1.89
CA PRO A 402 1.06 -0.74 1.44
C PRO A 402 1.84 0.48 1.95
N ILE A 403 1.15 1.60 2.24
CA ILE A 403 1.77 2.85 2.72
C ILE A 403 0.94 3.42 3.87
N CYS A 404 1.63 3.84 4.94
CA CYS A 404 1.07 4.55 6.08
C CYS A 404 1.83 5.87 6.27
N VAL A 405 1.11 7.00 6.31
CA VAL A 405 1.69 8.34 6.52
C VAL A 405 1.28 8.83 7.90
N LEU A 406 2.25 9.21 8.72
CA LEU A 406 2.04 9.70 10.08
C LEU A 406 2.65 11.10 10.18
N ASP A 407 1.82 12.09 10.52
CA ASP A 407 2.22 13.50 10.60
C ASP A 407 2.14 14.00 12.04
N GLU A 408 3.29 14.33 12.63
CA GLU A 408 3.48 14.84 14.00
C GLU A 408 2.72 14.06 15.09
N VAL A 409 2.54 12.76 14.90
CA VAL A 409 1.80 11.88 15.83
C VAL A 409 2.48 11.74 17.19
N ASP A 410 3.77 12.06 17.28
CA ASP A 410 4.61 12.03 18.46
C ASP A 410 4.66 13.38 19.22
N ALA A 411 4.08 14.46 18.69
CA ALA A 411 4.06 15.76 19.34
C ALA A 411 3.45 15.79 20.76
N PRO A 412 2.36 15.04 21.08
CA PRO A 412 1.78 15.02 22.42
C PRO A 412 2.36 13.93 23.34
N LEU A 413 3.40 13.20 22.90
CA LEU A 413 4.01 12.10 23.65
C LEU A 413 5.28 12.57 24.40
N ASP A 414 5.62 11.90 25.49
CA ASP A 414 6.90 12.08 26.18
C ASP A 414 7.98 11.13 25.63
N ASP A 415 9.25 11.36 25.95
CA ASP A 415 10.38 10.58 25.44
C ASP A 415 10.23 9.05 25.66
N ALA A 416 9.65 8.65 26.79
CA ALA A 416 9.41 7.25 27.13
C ALA A 416 8.34 6.62 26.23
N ASN A 417 7.23 7.32 25.97
CA ASN A 417 6.17 6.82 25.12
C ASN A 417 6.52 6.92 23.63
N VAL A 418 7.33 7.90 23.21
CA VAL A 418 7.89 7.97 21.86
C VAL A 418 8.78 6.76 21.57
N THR A 419 9.58 6.33 22.55
CA THR A 419 10.40 5.12 22.42
C THR A 419 9.53 3.88 22.19
N ARG A 420 8.47 3.69 22.99
CA ARG A 420 7.53 2.57 22.83
C ARG A 420 6.76 2.62 21.50
N PHE A 421 6.43 3.81 21.03
CA PHE A 421 5.83 4.01 19.71
C PHE A 421 6.79 3.59 18.59
N CYS A 422 8.08 3.93 18.69
CA CYS A 422 9.09 3.49 17.73
C CYS A 422 9.28 1.97 17.75
N ASP A 423 9.34 1.36 18.94
CA ASP A 423 9.44 -0.10 19.09
C ASP A 423 8.25 -0.82 18.44
N LEU A 424 7.05 -0.24 18.57
CA LEU A 424 5.85 -0.77 17.91
C LEU A 424 5.94 -0.68 16.38
N LEU A 425 6.42 0.45 15.85
CA LEU A 425 6.60 0.62 14.41
C LEU A 425 7.60 -0.39 13.83
N ASP A 426 8.69 -0.64 14.56
CA ASP A 426 9.68 -1.66 14.19
C ASP A 426 8.99 -3.05 14.12
N GLU A 427 8.25 -3.45 15.16
CA GLU A 427 7.50 -4.72 15.17
C GLU A 427 6.50 -4.81 14.00
N MET A 428 5.81 -3.71 13.68
CA MET A 428 4.87 -3.67 12.56
C MET A 428 5.56 -3.81 11.21
N THR A 429 6.72 -3.20 11.00
CA THR A 429 7.49 -3.36 9.77
C THR A 429 8.05 -4.77 9.58
N GLU A 430 8.28 -5.50 10.67
CA GLU A 430 8.68 -6.91 10.60
C GLU A 430 7.49 -7.83 10.27
N ARG A 431 6.32 -7.54 10.85
CA ARG A 431 5.12 -8.37 10.71
C ARG A 431 4.33 -8.09 9.42
N THR A 432 4.46 -6.90 8.85
CA THR A 432 3.70 -6.45 7.68
C THR A 432 4.62 -5.86 6.61
N SER A 433 4.24 -5.97 5.33
CA SER A 433 4.97 -5.36 4.22
C SER A 433 4.63 -3.87 4.02
N THR A 434 4.27 -3.16 5.09
CA THR A 434 3.85 -1.76 5.04
C THR A 434 5.05 -0.81 5.07
N ARG A 435 5.03 0.21 4.22
CA ARG A 435 5.99 1.32 4.27
C ARG A 435 5.44 2.46 5.13
N PHE A 436 6.12 2.79 6.21
CA PHE A 436 5.82 3.97 7.02
C PHE A 436 6.57 5.19 6.51
N LEU A 437 5.85 6.31 6.39
CA LEU A 437 6.38 7.65 6.14
C LEU A 437 6.00 8.53 7.33
N ILE A 438 6.99 8.97 8.09
CA ILE A 438 6.77 9.75 9.32
C ILE A 438 7.31 11.16 9.13
N ILE A 439 6.48 12.15 9.42
CA ILE A 439 6.83 13.57 9.48
C ILE A 439 6.88 13.93 10.96
N THR A 440 8.06 14.31 11.43
CA THR A 440 8.28 14.59 12.86
C THR A 440 9.45 15.57 13.03
N HIS A 441 9.45 16.29 14.15
CA HIS A 441 10.60 17.06 14.65
C HIS A 441 11.26 16.41 15.89
N HIS A 442 10.77 15.24 16.35
CA HIS A 442 11.22 14.57 17.57
C HIS A 442 12.52 13.78 17.35
N ALA A 443 13.55 14.06 18.14
CA ALA A 443 14.89 13.50 17.94
C ALA A 443 14.94 11.97 18.07
N ILE A 444 14.19 11.39 19.02
CA ILE A 444 14.11 9.93 19.23
C ILE A 444 13.48 9.22 18.03
N THR A 445 12.41 9.77 17.48
CA THR A 445 11.76 9.20 16.30
C THR A 445 12.70 9.26 15.09
N MET A 446 13.38 10.39 14.87
CA MET A 446 14.33 10.55 13.77
C MET A 446 15.50 9.55 13.84
N SER A 447 16.02 9.26 15.03
CA SER A 447 17.18 8.37 15.18
C SER A 447 16.86 6.90 14.92
N ARG A 448 15.58 6.51 15.02
CA ARG A 448 15.11 5.13 14.80
C ARG A 448 14.64 4.87 13.36
N MET A 449 14.71 5.86 12.46
CA MET A 449 14.29 5.68 11.06
C MET A 449 15.43 5.18 10.17
N GLY A 450 15.12 4.35 9.18
CA GLY A 450 16.15 3.86 8.23
C GLY A 450 16.67 4.92 7.25
N ARG A 451 15.85 5.93 6.90
CA ARG A 451 16.23 7.00 5.97
C ARG A 451 15.51 8.28 6.33
N LEU A 452 16.25 9.39 6.38
CA LEU A 452 15.71 10.72 6.65
C LEU A 452 15.61 11.53 5.36
N PHE A 453 14.50 12.22 5.20
CA PHE A 453 14.29 13.23 4.17
C PHE A 453 14.09 14.58 4.85
N GLY A 454 15.13 15.42 4.79
CA GLY A 454 15.07 16.80 5.27
C GLY A 454 14.51 17.72 4.18
N VAL A 455 13.54 18.55 4.54
CA VAL A 455 13.06 19.64 3.68
C VAL A 455 13.75 20.93 4.11
N THR A 456 14.51 21.54 3.22
CA THR A 456 15.18 22.83 3.46
C THR A 456 14.65 23.89 2.50
N MET A 457 14.65 25.15 2.93
CA MET A 457 14.28 26.30 2.10
C MET A 457 15.53 27.13 1.84
N ALA A 458 16.28 26.78 0.79
CA ALA A 458 17.44 27.56 0.36
C ALA A 458 17.02 28.94 -0.18
N GLU A 459 15.85 29.01 -0.82
CA GLU A 459 15.22 30.23 -1.29
C GLU A 459 13.82 30.36 -0.68
N LYS A 460 13.39 31.59 -0.37
CA LYS A 460 12.10 31.84 0.27
C LYS A 460 10.96 31.41 -0.65
N GLY A 461 10.22 30.37 -0.23
CA GLY A 461 9.09 29.83 -0.98
C GLY A 461 9.42 28.66 -1.92
N VAL A 462 10.68 28.20 -1.97
CA VAL A 462 11.08 27.00 -2.73
C VAL A 462 11.65 25.96 -1.77
N SER A 463 10.87 24.90 -1.54
CA SER A 463 11.29 23.75 -0.74
C SER A 463 12.19 22.82 -1.55
N GLN A 464 13.38 22.53 -1.05
CA GLN A 464 14.30 21.53 -1.59
C GLN A 464 14.36 20.31 -0.66
N LEU A 465 14.31 19.12 -1.26
CA LEU A 465 14.41 17.86 -0.54
C LEU A 465 15.88 17.41 -0.49
N VAL A 466 16.39 17.17 0.71
CA VAL A 466 17.70 16.58 0.97
C VAL A 466 17.47 15.23 1.64
N SER A 467 18.20 14.18 1.26
CA SER A 467 18.05 12.86 1.88
C SER A 467 19.35 12.40 2.51
N VAL A 468 19.28 11.83 3.71
CA VAL A 468 20.38 11.18 4.42
C VAL A 468 19.97 9.74 4.72
N ASP A 469 20.81 8.79 4.32
CA ASP A 469 20.64 7.38 4.65
C ASP A 469 21.37 7.08 5.96
N LEU A 470 20.60 6.92 7.05
CA LEU A 470 21.14 6.69 8.39
C LEU A 470 21.84 5.34 8.50
N ALA A 471 21.28 4.29 7.88
CA ALA A 471 21.88 2.95 7.88
C ALA A 471 23.21 2.89 7.09
N ALA A 472 23.39 3.76 6.09
CA ALA A 472 24.68 3.94 5.44
C ALA A 472 25.67 4.74 6.30
N ALA A 473 25.19 5.77 7.01
CA ALA A 473 26.02 6.60 7.87
C ALA A 473 26.58 5.83 9.08
N GLU A 474 25.76 4.99 9.74
CA GLU A 474 26.22 4.14 10.86
C GLU A 474 27.35 3.19 10.45
N ARG A 475 27.22 2.53 9.29
CA ARG A 475 28.25 1.63 8.75
C ARG A 475 29.59 2.33 8.45
N ILE A 476 29.54 3.60 8.09
CA ILE A 476 30.75 4.40 7.84
C ILE A 476 31.45 4.74 9.17
N VAL A 477 30.67 5.10 10.21
CA VAL A 477 31.20 5.42 11.55
C VAL A 477 31.76 4.19 12.25
N GLU A 478 31.16 3.01 12.08
CA GLU A 478 31.64 1.75 12.68
C GLU A 478 32.91 1.20 12.00
N SER A 479 33.18 1.65 10.76
CA SER A 479 34.36 1.29 9.97
C SER A 479 35.56 2.25 10.12
N ALA A 480 35.38 3.34 10.86
CA ALA A 480 36.37 4.38 11.15
C ALA A 480 36.85 4.26 12.60
#